data_AF-A0A529Q7C5-F1
#
_entry.id   AF-A0A529Q7C5-F1
#
_cell.length_a   1.000
_cell.length_b   1.000
_cell.length_c   1.000
_cell.angle_alpha   90.00
_cell.angle_beta   90.00
_cell.angle_gamma   90.00
#
_symmetry.space_group_name_H-M   'P 1'
#
loop_
_entity.id
_entity.type
_entity.pdbx_description
1 polymer ?
#
loop_
_entity_poly.entity_id
_entity_poly.type
_entity_poly.pdbx_seq_one_letter_code
_entity_poly.pdbx_strand_id
1 'polypeptide(L)' 'MAKAFSQFKYMTFDVVGTLIDFEGGITACLAGIAAEAGVAIDGEEALALYQQARYMPGVGLFP' A
#
# COMPACT_ATOMS: atom_id res chain seq x y z
N MET A 1 3.64 35.02 -7.73
CA MET A 1 2.87 34.25 -8.74
C MET A 1 3.26 32.78 -8.64
N ALA A 2 2.30 31.87 -8.71
CA ALA A 2 2.59 30.44 -8.87
C ALA A 2 3.17 30.17 -10.26
N LYS A 3 4.14 29.25 -10.37
CA LYS A 3 4.70 28.83 -11.66
C LYS A 3 3.67 28.02 -12.43
N ALA A 4 3.60 28.23 -13.75
CA ALA A 4 2.78 27.38 -14.61
C ALA A 4 3.34 25.96 -14.66
N PHE A 5 2.48 24.96 -14.78
CA PHE A 5 2.88 23.54 -14.74
C PHE A 5 3.90 23.16 -15.82
N SER A 6 3.80 23.79 -16.99
CA SER A 6 4.74 23.62 -18.11
C SER A 6 6.16 24.13 -17.83
N GLN A 7 6.37 24.83 -16.71
CA GLN A 7 7.68 25.36 -16.31
C GLN A 7 8.48 24.39 -15.45
N PHE A 8 7.89 23.27 -15.01
CA PHE A 8 8.60 22.25 -14.26
C PHE A 8 9.31 21.28 -15.22
N LYS A 9 10.60 21.05 -15.00
CA LYS A 9 11.42 20.13 -15.82
C LYS A 9 11.37 18.69 -15.32
N TYR A 10 11.08 18.51 -14.03
CA TYR A 10 11.04 17.22 -13.36
C TYR A 10 9.80 17.16 -12.49
N MET A 11 9.17 15.99 -12.49
CA MET A 11 8.05 15.67 -11.63
C MET A 11 8.35 14.37 -10.90
N THR A 12 8.18 14.40 -9.58
CA THR A 12 8.27 13.23 -8.73
C THR A 12 6.92 13.01 -8.10
N PHE A 13 6.49 11.76 -8.08
CA PHE A 13 5.23 11.38 -7.48
C PHE A 13 5.53 10.44 -6.32
N ASP A 14 4.79 10.63 -5.25
CA ASP A 14 4.64 9.56 -4.28
C ASP A 14 3.99 8.34 -4.97
N VAL A 15 4.25 7.14 -4.48
CA VAL A 15 3.80 5.90 -5.15
C VAL A 15 2.54 5.36 -4.49
N VAL A 16 2.58 5.13 -3.19
CA VAL A 16 1.48 4.48 -2.44
C VAL A 16 0.33 5.46 -2.26
N GLY A 17 -0.89 5.09 -2.66
CA GLY A 17 -2.06 5.97 -2.55
C GLY A 17 -2.10 7.12 -3.57
N THR A 18 -1.02 7.31 -4.34
CA THR A 18 -0.95 8.30 -5.43
C THR A 18 -0.95 7.61 -6.80
N LEU A 19 -0.04 6.65 -7.02
CA LEU A 19 0.09 5.92 -8.28
C LEU A 19 -0.49 4.52 -8.22
N ILE A 20 -0.54 3.91 -7.04
CA ILE A 20 -1.08 2.55 -6.85
C ILE A 20 -2.12 2.50 -5.73
N ASP A 21 -3.12 1.63 -5.94
CA ASP A 21 -3.97 1.13 -4.88
C ASP A 21 -3.27 -0.04 -4.19
N PHE A 22 -2.55 0.29 -3.12
CA PHE A 22 -1.75 -0.67 -2.37
C PHE A 22 -2.62 -1.56 -1.46
N GLU A 23 -3.65 -0.98 -0.84
CA GLU A 23 -4.54 -1.69 0.09
C GLU A 23 -5.39 -2.73 -0.66
N GLY A 24 -5.95 -2.35 -1.82
CA GLY A 24 -6.63 -3.27 -2.72
C GLY A 24 -5.69 -4.38 -3.23
N GLY A 25 -4.43 -4.04 -3.51
CA GLY A 25 -3.41 -5.01 -3.91
C GLY A 25 -3.12 -6.08 -2.85
N ILE A 26 -2.93 -5.67 -1.59
CA ILE A 26 -2.73 -6.60 -0.47
C ILE A 26 -3.95 -7.50 -0.27
N THR A 27 -5.13 -6.88 -0.12
CA THR A 27 -6.35 -7.61 0.24
C THR A 27 -6.77 -8.60 -0.84
N ALA A 28 -6.66 -8.24 -2.12
CA ALA A 28 -6.96 -9.14 -3.23
C ALA A 28 -5.97 -10.32 -3.32
N CYS A 29 -4.67 -10.07 -3.11
CA CYS A 29 -3.65 -11.12 -3.10
C CYS A 29 -3.89 -12.12 -1.96
N LEU A 30 -4.12 -11.60 -0.74
CA LEU A 30 -4.41 -12.41 0.43
C LEU A 30 -5.71 -13.21 0.26
N ALA A 31 -6.76 -12.60 -0.31
CA ALA A 31 -8.01 -13.30 -0.61
C ALA A 31 -7.80 -14.46 -1.60
N GLY A 32 -6.94 -14.28 -2.63
CA GLY A 32 -6.58 -15.35 -3.56
C GLY A 32 -5.91 -16.53 -2.86
N ILE A 33 -4.91 -16.25 -2.02
CA ILE A 33 -4.20 -17.29 -1.23
C ILE A 33 -5.16 -17.99 -0.26
N ALA A 34 -6.02 -17.23 0.42
CA ALA A 34 -6.98 -17.76 1.35
C ALA A 34 -8.00 -18.70 0.65
N ALA A 35 -8.45 -18.32 -0.55
CA ALA A 35 -9.32 -19.15 -1.36
C ALA A 35 -8.65 -20.47 -1.78
N GLU A 36 -7.38 -20.44 -2.18
CA GLU A 36 -6.60 -21.65 -2.50
C GLU A 36 -6.45 -22.57 -1.29
N ALA A 37 -6.26 -22.01 -0.09
CA ALA A 37 -6.12 -22.75 1.15
C ALA A 37 -7.47 -23.15 1.78
N GLY A 38 -8.61 -22.71 1.24
CA GLY A 38 -9.93 -22.97 1.79
C GLY A 38 -10.20 -22.29 3.14
N VAL A 39 -9.53 -21.17 3.41
CA VAL A 39 -9.67 -20.40 4.66
C VAL A 39 -10.31 -19.04 4.40
N ALA A 40 -10.99 -18.48 5.40
CA ALA A 40 -11.50 -17.11 5.35
C ALA A 40 -10.42 -16.14 5.86
N ILE A 41 -10.35 -14.95 5.27
CA ILE A 41 -9.51 -13.86 5.73
C ILE A 41 -10.31 -12.57 5.74
N ASP A 42 -10.12 -11.75 6.78
CA ASP A 42 -10.64 -10.40 6.85
C ASP A 42 -9.58 -9.43 6.29
N GLY A 43 -9.91 -8.76 5.19
CA GLY A 43 -9.01 -7.80 4.55
C GLY A 43 -8.74 -6.57 5.42
N GLU A 44 -9.71 -6.11 6.21
CA GLU A 44 -9.53 -4.95 7.07
C GLU A 44 -8.61 -5.29 8.26
N GLU A 45 -8.78 -6.47 8.84
CA GLU A 45 -7.88 -6.98 9.88
C GLU A 45 -6.45 -7.12 9.35
N ALA A 46 -6.28 -7.64 8.12
CA ALA A 46 -4.97 -7.75 7.49
C ALA A 46 -4.29 -6.38 7.29
N LEU A 47 -5.04 -5.35 6.87
CA LEU A 47 -4.52 -3.99 6.73
C LEU A 47 -4.16 -3.37 8.08
N ALA A 48 -4.97 -3.58 9.11
CA ALA A 48 -4.68 -3.12 10.46
C ALA A 48 -3.39 -3.76 11.01
N LEU A 49 -3.19 -5.06 10.79
CA LEU A 49 -1.95 -5.77 11.15
C LEU A 49 -0.75 -5.25 10.38
N TYR A 50 -0.88 -5.01 9.07
CA TYR A 50 0.18 -4.44 8.25
C TYR A 50 0.57 -3.03 8.76
N GLN A 51 -0.40 -2.19 9.09
CA GLN A 51 -0.17 -0.87 9.65
C GLN A 51 0.61 -0.96 10.98
N GLN A 52 0.21 -1.85 11.89
CA GLN A 52 0.91 -2.05 13.16
C GLN A 52 2.36 -2.49 12.93
N ALA A 53 2.57 -3.44 12.02
CA ALA A 53 3.90 -3.92 11.66
C ALA A 53 4.79 -2.79 11.13
N ARG A 54 4.23 -1.84 10.36
CA ARG A 54 4.97 -0.70 9.80
C ARG A 54 5.61 0.21 10.87
N TYR A 55 5.05 0.22 12.08
CA TYR A 55 5.52 1.02 13.22
C TYR A 55 6.37 0.23 14.22
N MET A 56 6.65 -1.06 13.96
CA MET A 56 7.46 -1.88 14.87
C MET A 56 8.93 -1.44 14.88
N PRO A 57 9.66 -1.59 16.00
CA PRO A 57 11.10 -1.29 16.05
C PRO A 57 11.89 -2.18 15.08
N GLY A 58 12.84 -1.59 14.35
CA GLY A 58 13.76 -2.33 13.48
C GLY A 58 13.17 -2.73 12.12
N VAL A 59 11.92 -2.37 11.82
CA VAL A 59 11.36 -2.56 10.47
C VAL A 59 11.98 -1.55 9.49
N GLY A 60 12.28 -2.04 8.29
CA GLY A 60 12.94 -1.26 7.24
C GLY A 60 11.95 -0.44 6.42
N LEU A 61 12.15 -0.45 5.10
CA LEU A 61 11.24 0.21 4.16
C LEU A 61 9.84 -0.45 4.15
N PHE A 62 9.79 -1.74 4.46
CA PHE A 62 8.60 -2.55 4.58
C PHE A 62 8.68 -3.38 5.88
N PRO A 63 7.54 -3.68 6.52
CA PRO A 63 7.49 -4.57 7.69
C PRO A 63 7.95 -5.99 7.38
#